data_AF-A0A0Q8UYF1-F1
#
_entry.id   AF-A0A0Q8UYF1-F1
#
_cell.length_a   1.000
_cell.length_b   1.000
_cell.length_c   1.000
_cell.angle_alpha   90.00
_cell.angle_beta   90.00
_cell.angle_gamma   90.00
#
_symmetry.space_group_name_H-M   'P 1'
#
loop_
_entity.id
_entity.type
_entity.pdbx_description
1 polymer ?
#
loop_
_entity_poly.entity_id
_entity_poly.type
_entity_poly.pdbx_seq_one_letter_code
_entity_poly.pdbx_strand_id
1 'polypeptide(L)'
;MRLDYLTIFPDFFAPLDLSLPGKAAGKRLVEFHVHDLRGYSHDKHHRVDDTPYGGGAGMVMKPEPWGEAFDALGVDAGTTVVFTTPSGEPFDQRLAEELATREHLLFACGRYEGIDQRVIDHARERAEVREISLGDYVLNGGEVAALAITEAVVRLLPGFMGNAESLVEESHAEGGLLEYPVYTKPASWRGHDVPAVLRSGDHGKVAAWRHEEARRRTASRRPDLLHPSVLDDGTPIVRAVPGDAGEILTLQRACWLQEALANDTLDIPALQESLDDVRAGLEEWETWVVRRAGRLVGAVRGKLDGEDRWDIGRIMVAPDLQGSGLGRVLLEHIQAVAPDQATSYVLFTGAASARNQRMYRKAGFRIRPDLPGPPHAVTLTKRR
;
A
#
# COMPACT_ATOMS: atom_id res chain seq x y z
N MET A 1 27.89 -1.34 -10.10
CA MET A 1 27.60 -0.78 -8.76
C MET A 1 28.67 -1.27 -7.80
N ARG A 2 29.15 -0.40 -6.91
CA ARG A 2 30.08 -0.72 -5.82
C ARG A 2 29.36 -0.66 -4.47
N LEU A 3 29.61 -1.64 -3.61
CA LEU A 3 29.03 -1.72 -2.28
C LEU A 3 30.14 -1.92 -1.25
N ASP A 4 30.31 -0.95 -0.35
CA ASP A 4 31.24 -1.02 0.77
C ASP A 4 30.48 -1.29 2.08
N TYR A 5 31.02 -2.15 2.93
CA TYR A 5 30.46 -2.49 4.24
C TYR A 5 31.48 -2.15 5.32
N LEU A 6 31.18 -1.14 6.12
CA LEU A 6 32.02 -0.74 7.25
C LEU A 6 31.42 -1.30 8.54
N THR A 7 32.14 -2.25 9.15
CA THR A 7 31.66 -3.07 10.27
C THR A 7 32.80 -3.45 11.20
N ILE A 8 32.47 -3.87 12.42
CA ILE A 8 33.42 -4.54 13.32
C ILE A 8 33.30 -6.07 13.27
N PHE A 9 32.51 -6.63 12.35
CA PHE A 9 32.42 -8.08 12.12
C PHE A 9 32.43 -8.40 10.63
N PRO A 10 33.59 -8.30 9.95
CA PRO A 10 33.69 -8.59 8.51
C PRO A 10 33.14 -9.96 8.12
N ASP A 11 33.34 -10.98 8.96
CA ASP A 11 32.88 -12.34 8.72
C ASP A 11 31.35 -12.48 8.59
N PHE A 12 30.56 -11.52 9.07
CA PHE A 12 29.10 -11.50 8.84
C PHE A 12 28.76 -11.44 7.35
N PHE A 13 29.66 -10.90 6.52
CA PHE A 13 29.45 -10.71 5.08
C PHE A 13 29.95 -11.87 4.22
N ALA A 14 30.42 -12.97 4.82
CA ALA A 14 30.71 -14.21 4.09
C ALA A 14 29.55 -14.71 3.17
N PRO A 15 28.25 -14.48 3.49
CA PRO A 15 27.15 -14.83 2.60
C PRO A 15 27.13 -14.08 1.25
N LEU A 16 27.87 -12.96 1.09
CA LEU A 16 27.94 -12.24 -0.18
C LEU A 16 28.54 -13.08 -1.32
N ASP A 17 29.36 -14.10 -0.97
CA ASP A 17 29.93 -15.05 -1.93
C ASP A 17 28.96 -16.18 -2.32
N LEU A 18 27.79 -16.25 -1.69
CA LEU A 18 26.82 -17.31 -1.90
C LEU A 18 25.71 -16.90 -2.89
N SER A 19 24.97 -17.91 -3.36
CA SER A 19 23.69 -17.75 -4.08
C SER A 19 23.77 -16.77 -5.27
N LEU A 20 22.77 -15.91 -5.44
CA LEU A 20 22.66 -14.95 -6.53
C LEU A 20 23.58 -13.73 -6.37
N PRO A 21 23.80 -13.15 -5.17
CA PRO A 21 24.81 -12.10 -4.97
C PRO A 21 26.21 -12.51 -5.45
N GLY A 22 26.68 -13.70 -5.07
CA GLY A 22 27.99 -14.21 -5.50
C GLY A 22 28.08 -14.41 -7.03
N LYS A 23 26.98 -14.85 -7.66
CA LYS A 23 26.90 -14.93 -9.13
C LYS A 23 26.95 -13.55 -9.80
N ALA A 24 26.34 -12.53 -9.21
CA ALA A 24 26.37 -11.17 -9.73
C ALA A 24 27.77 -10.56 -9.64
N ALA A 25 28.48 -10.80 -8.54
CA ALA A 25 29.89 -10.46 -8.41
C ALA A 25 30.76 -11.16 -9.46
N GLY A 26 30.55 -12.47 -9.67
CA GLY A 26 31.26 -13.24 -10.72
C GLY A 26 31.00 -12.72 -12.14
N LYS A 27 29.84 -12.12 -12.40
CA LYS A 27 29.48 -11.44 -13.66
C LYS A 27 29.92 -9.98 -13.71
N ARG A 28 30.55 -9.45 -12.66
CA ARG A 28 30.96 -8.03 -12.52
C ARG A 28 29.79 -7.04 -12.64
N LEU A 29 28.60 -7.44 -12.20
CA LEU A 29 27.46 -6.53 -12.08
C LEU A 29 27.56 -5.65 -10.83
N VAL A 30 28.16 -6.21 -9.78
CA VAL A 30 28.35 -5.58 -8.47
C VAL A 30 29.73 -5.94 -7.92
N GLU A 31 30.34 -5.02 -7.17
CA GLU A 31 31.58 -5.22 -6.44
C GLU A 31 31.32 -5.04 -4.95
N PHE A 32 31.71 -6.03 -4.14
CA PHE A 32 31.54 -6.02 -2.69
C PHE A 32 32.89 -5.80 -2.00
N HIS A 33 32.96 -4.85 -1.08
CA HIS A 33 34.15 -4.57 -0.27
C HIS A 33 33.78 -4.50 1.21
N VAL A 34 34.43 -5.31 2.04
CA VAL A 34 34.14 -5.37 3.48
C VAL A 34 35.35 -4.82 4.24
N HIS A 35 35.11 -3.85 5.11
CA HIS A 35 36.13 -3.10 5.84
C HIS A 35 35.93 -3.26 7.34
N ASP A 36 36.99 -3.71 8.05
CA ASP A 36 36.98 -3.72 9.52
C ASP A 36 37.24 -2.31 10.05
N LEU A 37 36.23 -1.72 10.69
CA LEU A 37 36.31 -0.39 11.31
C LEU A 37 37.45 -0.32 12.35
N ARG A 38 37.81 -1.44 12.99
CA ARG A 38 38.92 -1.49 13.95
C ARG A 38 40.27 -1.12 13.34
N GLY A 39 40.42 -1.28 12.02
CA GLY A 39 41.62 -0.87 11.27
C GLY A 39 41.87 0.65 11.29
N TYR A 40 40.84 1.44 11.58
CA TYR A 40 40.88 2.90 11.69
C TYR A 40 40.95 3.38 13.14
N SER A 41 41.22 2.48 14.09
CA SER A 41 41.45 2.84 15.49
C SER A 41 42.95 2.89 15.77
N HIS A 42 43.39 3.96 16.45
CA HIS A 42 44.78 4.16 16.89
C HIS A 42 45.07 3.66 18.31
N ASP A 43 44.07 3.15 19.03
CA ASP A 43 44.30 2.52 20.34
C ASP A 43 45.02 1.17 20.15
N LYS A 44 45.97 0.84 21.02
CA LYS A 44 46.64 -0.47 21.10
C LYS A 44 45.65 -1.65 21.17
N HIS A 45 44.44 -1.42 21.67
CA HIS A 45 43.38 -2.42 21.79
C HIS A 45 42.36 -2.35 20.65
N HIS A 46 42.57 -1.49 19.65
CA HIS A 46 41.66 -1.25 18.52
C HIS A 46 40.21 -1.01 18.93
N ARG A 47 40.02 -0.22 20.01
CA ARG A 47 38.69 0.14 20.51
C ARG A 47 37.99 1.08 19.54
N VAL A 48 36.71 0.83 19.33
CA VAL A 48 35.83 1.61 18.44
C VAL A 48 34.60 2.14 19.18
N ASP A 49 34.57 2.00 20.50
CA ASP A 49 33.45 2.36 21.36
C ASP A 49 33.93 2.94 22.70
N ASP A 50 33.08 3.74 23.33
CA ASP A 50 33.28 4.30 24.66
C ASP A 50 31.91 4.49 25.36
N THR A 51 31.95 4.85 26.64
CA THR A 51 30.75 5.13 27.44
C THR A 51 30.00 6.37 26.96
N PRO A 52 28.64 6.39 27.02
CA PRO A 52 27.85 7.51 26.54
C PRO A 52 27.99 8.75 27.43
N TYR A 53 28.09 9.93 26.80
CA TYR A 53 27.88 11.20 27.51
C TYR A 53 26.44 11.29 28.03
N GLY A 54 26.25 11.87 29.22
CA GLY A 54 24.96 11.93 29.90
C GLY A 54 24.62 10.71 30.77
N GLY A 55 25.49 9.69 30.77
CA GLY A 55 25.25 8.42 31.47
C GLY A 55 24.29 7.50 30.70
N GLY A 56 24.12 6.28 31.19
CA GLY A 56 23.37 5.23 30.51
C GLY A 56 24.10 3.89 30.59
N ALA A 57 23.37 2.80 30.32
CA ALA A 57 23.99 1.49 30.12
C ALA A 57 24.51 1.37 28.68
N GLY A 58 25.46 0.46 28.45
CA GLY A 58 26.00 0.17 27.12
C GLY A 58 27.16 1.06 26.70
N MET A 59 27.50 0.97 25.42
CA MET A 59 28.63 1.67 24.78
C MET A 59 28.15 2.33 23.50
N VAL A 60 28.78 3.44 23.09
CA VAL A 60 28.51 4.16 21.85
C VAL A 60 29.76 4.12 20.99
N MET A 61 29.60 3.87 19.68
CA MET A 61 30.74 3.82 18.77
C MET A 61 31.35 5.21 18.58
N LYS A 62 32.67 5.28 18.77
CA LYS A 62 33.46 6.51 18.75
C LYS A 62 33.47 7.15 17.37
N PRO A 63 33.45 8.49 17.26
CA PRO A 63 33.39 9.16 15.97
C PRO A 63 34.69 9.07 15.14
N GLU A 64 35.86 9.01 15.78
CA GLU A 64 37.14 9.12 15.07
C GLU A 64 37.39 7.98 14.07
N PRO A 65 37.23 6.68 14.42
CA PRO A 65 37.42 5.61 13.45
C PRO A 65 36.47 5.68 12.26
N TRP A 66 35.24 6.17 12.45
CA TRP A 66 34.29 6.35 11.36
C TRP A 66 34.72 7.47 10.41
N GLY A 67 35.14 8.62 10.95
CA GLY A 67 35.64 9.74 10.15
C GLY A 67 36.86 9.35 9.32
N GLU A 68 37.84 8.69 9.94
CA GLU A 68 39.05 8.20 9.25
C GLU A 68 38.72 7.15 8.18
N ALA A 69 37.76 6.26 8.44
CA ALA A 69 37.31 5.30 7.45
C ALA A 69 36.64 6.00 6.26
N PHE A 70 35.80 7.02 6.49
CA PHE A 70 35.19 7.80 5.41
C PHE A 70 36.23 8.54 4.57
N ASP A 71 37.29 9.07 5.19
CA ASP A 71 38.41 9.68 4.48
C ASP A 71 39.17 8.66 3.61
N ALA A 72 39.53 7.52 4.20
CA ALA A 72 40.28 6.49 3.50
C ALA A 72 39.50 5.85 2.33
N LEU A 73 38.19 5.69 2.50
CA LEU A 73 37.30 5.14 1.48
C LEU A 73 36.89 6.17 0.42
N GLY A 74 37.28 7.44 0.59
CA GLY A 74 36.99 8.51 -0.36
C GLY A 74 35.50 8.87 -0.41
N VAL A 75 34.80 8.84 0.73
CA VAL A 75 33.38 9.19 0.80
C VAL A 75 33.18 10.65 0.38
N ASP A 76 32.37 10.83 -0.66
CA ASP A 76 32.08 12.10 -1.32
C ASP A 76 30.63 12.18 -1.82
N ALA A 77 30.31 13.22 -2.59
CA ALA A 77 28.95 13.49 -3.06
C ALA A 77 28.40 12.43 -4.04
N GLY A 78 29.26 11.56 -4.60
CA GLY A 78 28.85 10.42 -5.43
C GLY A 78 28.52 9.16 -4.62
N THR A 79 28.79 9.17 -3.31
CA THR A 79 28.52 8.06 -2.40
C THR A 79 27.15 8.25 -1.72
N THR A 80 26.37 7.18 -1.61
CA THR A 80 25.23 7.13 -0.68
C THR A 80 25.63 6.31 0.56
N VAL A 81 25.74 6.97 1.71
CA VAL A 81 26.05 6.34 3.00
C VAL A 81 24.76 5.91 3.68
N VAL A 82 24.62 4.61 3.91
CA VAL A 82 23.46 3.99 4.55
C VAL A 82 23.80 3.61 5.98
N PHE A 83 23.22 4.32 6.94
CA PHE A 83 23.23 3.93 8.35
C PHE A 83 22.02 3.04 8.63
N THR A 84 22.25 1.78 8.96
CA THR A 84 21.18 0.86 9.35
C THR A 84 20.82 1.09 10.82
N THR A 85 19.61 1.57 11.09
CA THR A 85 19.15 1.93 12.44
C THR A 85 17.62 1.73 12.57
N PRO A 86 17.11 1.22 13.71
CA PRO A 86 15.66 1.08 13.92
C PRO A 86 14.91 2.43 13.93
N SER A 87 15.61 3.56 14.11
CA SER A 87 15.03 4.91 14.07
C SER A 87 14.96 5.52 12.65
N GLY A 88 15.43 4.78 11.64
CA GLY A 88 15.47 5.23 10.26
C GLY A 88 14.12 5.14 9.54
N GLU A 89 14.09 5.57 8.27
CA GLU A 89 12.92 5.33 7.43
C GLU A 89 12.72 3.82 7.19
N PRO A 90 11.48 3.30 7.20
CA PRO A 90 11.24 1.90 6.91
C PRO A 90 11.72 1.50 5.52
N PHE A 91 12.46 0.41 5.43
CA PHE A 91 12.88 -0.17 4.15
C PHE A 91 11.69 -0.84 3.45
N ASP A 92 11.36 -0.33 2.25
CA ASP A 92 10.33 -0.87 1.37
C ASP A 92 10.87 -1.16 -0.04
N GLN A 93 10.05 -1.77 -0.88
CA GLN A 93 10.45 -2.15 -2.25
C GLN A 93 10.80 -0.93 -3.11
N ARG A 94 10.15 0.22 -2.89
CA ARG A 94 10.43 1.47 -3.62
C ARG A 94 11.81 2.03 -3.23
N LEU A 95 12.18 1.94 -1.96
CA LEU A 95 13.51 2.32 -1.51
C LEU A 95 14.58 1.38 -2.08
N ALA A 96 14.30 0.08 -2.20
CA ALA A 96 15.20 -0.86 -2.89
C ALA A 96 15.42 -0.46 -4.37
N GLU A 97 14.35 -0.11 -5.09
CA GLU A 97 14.42 0.37 -6.47
C GLU A 97 15.22 1.67 -6.59
N GLU A 98 15.02 2.62 -5.66
CA GLU A 98 15.78 3.86 -5.61
C GLU A 98 17.28 3.60 -5.40
N LEU A 99 17.64 2.82 -4.39
CA LEU A 99 19.02 2.46 -4.08
C LEU A 99 19.68 1.67 -5.22
N ALA A 100 18.92 0.88 -5.98
CA ALA A 100 19.41 0.15 -7.14
C ALA A 100 19.94 1.06 -8.26
N THR A 101 19.54 2.34 -8.27
CA THR A 101 20.03 3.34 -9.24
C THR A 101 21.37 3.97 -8.88
N ARG A 102 21.87 3.76 -7.65
CA ARG A 102 23.11 4.39 -7.18
C ARG A 102 24.33 3.63 -7.68
N GLU A 103 25.39 4.36 -7.99
CA GLU A 103 26.65 3.74 -8.44
C GLU A 103 27.46 3.19 -7.26
N HIS A 104 27.40 3.85 -6.10
CA HIS A 104 28.17 3.54 -4.90
C HIS A 104 27.33 3.66 -3.63
N LEU A 105 27.16 2.55 -2.90
CA LEU A 105 26.59 2.56 -1.56
C LEU A 105 27.64 2.15 -0.53
N LEU A 106 27.66 2.83 0.62
CA LEU A 106 28.47 2.45 1.78
C LEU A 106 27.55 2.19 2.97
N PHE A 107 27.54 0.96 3.48
CA PHE A 107 26.77 0.59 4.67
C PHE A 107 27.59 0.81 5.95
N ALA A 108 27.15 1.73 6.79
CA ALA A 108 27.69 1.98 8.11
C ALA A 108 26.96 1.11 9.16
N CYS A 109 27.54 -0.05 9.48
CA CYS A 109 26.93 -1.03 10.37
C CYS A 109 27.22 -0.72 11.84
N GLY A 110 26.26 -0.08 12.51
CA GLY A 110 26.33 0.21 13.95
C GLY A 110 26.22 -1.04 14.83
N ARG A 111 26.77 -0.94 16.05
CA ARG A 111 26.70 -1.92 17.15
C ARG A 111 26.47 -1.18 18.47
N TYR A 112 26.30 -1.96 19.55
CA TYR A 112 26.07 -1.44 20.90
C TYR A 112 24.81 -0.56 20.95
N GLU A 113 24.86 0.60 21.62
CA GLU A 113 23.76 1.58 21.65
C GLU A 113 23.68 2.43 20.38
N GLY A 114 24.63 2.26 19.45
CA GLY A 114 24.65 2.95 18.17
C GLY A 114 25.96 3.69 17.90
N ILE A 115 25.93 4.51 16.86
CA ILE A 115 27.05 5.34 16.42
C ILE A 115 26.85 6.76 16.98
N ASP A 116 27.94 7.42 17.37
CA ASP A 116 27.89 8.84 17.76
C ASP A 116 27.22 9.68 16.66
N GLN A 117 26.18 10.44 17.03
CA GLN A 117 25.36 11.23 16.09
C GLN A 117 26.20 12.15 15.20
N ARG A 118 27.33 12.66 15.70
CA ARG A 118 28.21 13.56 14.95
C ARG A 118 28.83 12.89 13.72
N VAL A 119 28.94 11.56 13.70
CA VAL A 119 29.38 10.80 12.52
C VAL A 119 28.36 10.92 11.40
N ILE A 120 27.07 10.80 11.74
CA ILE A 120 25.97 10.89 10.79
C ILE A 120 25.87 12.33 10.25
N ASP A 121 25.97 13.31 11.16
CA ASP A 121 25.95 14.73 10.80
C ASP A 121 27.14 15.08 9.89
N HIS A 122 28.34 14.58 10.19
CA HIS A 122 29.52 14.77 9.36
C HIS A 122 29.40 14.10 7.99
N ALA A 123 28.84 12.89 7.91
CA ALA A 123 28.61 12.22 6.63
C ALA A 123 27.65 13.05 5.74
N ARG A 124 26.64 13.69 6.32
CA ARG A 124 25.66 14.55 5.60
C ARG A 124 26.32 15.77 4.96
N GLU A 125 27.46 16.23 5.46
CA GLU A 125 28.21 17.35 4.87
C GLU A 125 28.91 16.96 3.57
N ARG A 126 29.10 15.65 3.31
CA ARG A 126 29.98 15.13 2.25
C ARG A 126 29.25 14.27 1.23
N ALA A 127 28.23 13.54 1.65
CA ALA A 127 27.58 12.48 0.88
C ALA A 127 26.06 12.49 1.06
N GLU A 128 25.35 11.77 0.19
CA GLU A 128 23.94 11.46 0.44
C GLU A 128 23.87 10.50 1.63
N VAL A 129 23.09 10.83 2.66
CA VAL A 129 22.94 9.99 3.85
C VAL A 129 21.53 9.46 3.97
N ARG A 130 21.41 8.15 4.19
CA ARG A 130 20.16 7.45 4.45
C ARG A 130 20.24 6.70 5.77
N GLU A 131 19.30 6.98 6.66
CA GLU A 131 19.11 6.20 7.88
C GLU A 131 17.94 5.25 7.62
N ILE A 132 18.20 3.95 7.58
CA ILE A 132 17.23 2.94 7.12
C ILE A 132 16.95 1.93 8.22
N SER A 133 15.66 1.72 8.51
CA SER A 133 15.15 0.69 9.41
C SER A 133 14.68 -0.53 8.63
N LEU A 134 15.08 -1.73 9.05
CA LEU A 134 14.58 -2.98 8.46
C LEU A 134 13.15 -3.32 8.93
N GLY A 135 12.64 -2.61 9.94
CA GLY A 135 11.29 -2.76 10.49
C GLY A 135 11.23 -2.49 11.99
N ASP A 136 10.02 -2.60 12.55
CA ASP A 136 9.72 -2.23 13.95
C ASP A 136 10.18 -3.32 14.96
N TYR A 137 11.49 -3.57 14.99
CA TYR A 137 12.16 -4.48 15.92
C TYR A 137 13.64 -4.10 16.06
N VAL A 138 14.30 -4.64 17.08
CA VAL A 138 15.72 -4.33 17.38
C VAL A 138 16.60 -5.54 17.10
N LEU A 139 17.75 -5.28 16.47
CA LEU A 139 18.84 -6.24 16.25
C LEU A 139 20.09 -5.80 17.00
N ASN A 140 21.00 -6.73 17.27
CA ASN A 140 22.28 -6.44 17.94
C ASN A 140 23.28 -5.67 17.06
N GLY A 141 22.95 -5.41 15.79
CA GLY A 141 23.86 -4.78 14.85
C GLY A 141 23.27 -4.60 13.45
N GLY A 142 23.91 -3.72 12.69
CA GLY A 142 23.49 -3.32 11.35
C GLY A 142 23.75 -4.33 10.23
N GLU A 143 24.60 -5.34 10.44
CA GLU A 143 25.11 -6.21 9.38
C GLU A 143 24.00 -7.04 8.72
N VAL A 144 23.05 -7.53 9.51
CA VAL A 144 21.88 -8.28 8.97
C VAL A 144 21.00 -7.37 8.12
N ALA A 145 20.82 -6.11 8.54
CA ALA A 145 20.07 -5.12 7.76
C ALA A 145 20.79 -4.76 6.46
N ALA A 146 22.12 -4.57 6.50
CA ALA A 146 22.92 -4.31 5.31
C ALA A 146 22.85 -5.48 4.31
N LEU A 147 22.91 -6.73 4.77
CA LEU A 147 22.73 -7.92 3.92
C LEU A 147 21.32 -8.00 3.31
N ALA A 148 20.28 -7.76 4.11
CA ALA A 148 18.90 -7.80 3.64
C ALA A 148 18.62 -6.71 2.58
N ILE A 149 19.11 -5.49 2.81
CA ILE A 149 19.02 -4.39 1.83
C ILE A 149 19.82 -4.75 0.57
N THR A 150 21.03 -5.31 0.72
CA THR A 150 21.86 -5.74 -0.41
C THR A 150 21.14 -6.76 -1.29
N GLU A 151 20.53 -7.80 -0.71
CA GLU A 151 19.76 -8.81 -1.45
C GLU A 151 18.62 -8.17 -2.26
N ALA A 152 17.89 -7.22 -1.66
CA ALA A 152 16.77 -6.54 -2.30
C ALA A 152 17.21 -5.54 -3.40
N VAL A 153 18.37 -4.91 -3.25
CA VAL A 153 18.92 -3.93 -4.22
C VAL A 153 19.60 -4.63 -5.39
N VAL A 154 20.52 -5.55 -5.11
CA VAL A 154 21.36 -6.20 -6.13
C VAL A 154 20.49 -7.00 -7.10
N ARG A 155 19.37 -7.58 -6.64
CA ARG A 155 18.46 -8.33 -7.51
C ARG A 155 17.77 -7.50 -8.60
N LEU A 156 17.71 -6.18 -8.41
CA LEU A 156 17.08 -5.23 -9.33
C LEU A 156 18.07 -4.72 -10.40
N LEU A 157 19.36 -5.05 -10.29
CA LEU A 157 20.36 -4.59 -11.23
C LEU A 157 20.12 -5.16 -12.65
N PRO A 158 20.26 -4.34 -13.71
CA PRO A 158 20.18 -4.82 -15.08
C PRO A 158 21.13 -6.00 -15.33
N GLY A 159 20.61 -7.09 -15.91
CA GLY A 159 21.38 -8.30 -16.19
C GLY A 159 21.52 -9.29 -15.02
N PHE A 160 20.96 -8.97 -13.84
CA PHE A 160 20.94 -9.89 -12.70
C PHE A 160 19.97 -11.05 -12.91
N MET A 161 18.69 -10.77 -13.16
CA MET A 161 17.67 -11.79 -13.44
C MET A 161 17.54 -12.08 -14.94
N GLY A 162 17.44 -13.36 -15.28
CA GLY A 162 17.34 -13.81 -16.68
C GLY A 162 15.97 -13.59 -17.32
N ASN A 163 14.90 -13.47 -16.53
CA ASN A 163 13.56 -13.14 -17.01
C ASN A 163 13.04 -11.89 -16.29
N ALA A 164 12.98 -10.76 -17.00
CA ALA A 164 12.49 -9.50 -16.45
C ALA A 164 10.99 -9.57 -16.07
N GLU A 165 10.20 -10.44 -16.70
CA GLU A 165 8.79 -10.62 -16.38
C GLU A 165 8.58 -11.16 -14.96
N SER A 166 9.57 -11.87 -14.40
CA SER A 166 9.48 -12.37 -13.02
C SER A 166 9.47 -11.26 -11.97
N LEU A 167 10.07 -10.09 -12.25
CA LEU A 167 10.00 -8.93 -11.33
C LEU A 167 8.61 -8.29 -11.29
N VAL A 168 7.83 -8.43 -12.36
CA VAL A 168 6.53 -7.76 -12.50
C VAL A 168 5.44 -8.48 -11.69
N GLU A 169 5.52 -9.81 -11.57
CA GLU A 169 4.53 -10.63 -10.85
C GLU A 169 4.82 -10.81 -9.34
N GLU A 170 5.90 -10.21 -8.82
CA GLU A 170 6.33 -10.36 -7.43
C GLU A 170 5.48 -9.58 -6.42
N SER A 171 5.56 -10.00 -5.15
CA SER A 171 4.91 -9.26 -4.06
C SER A 171 5.46 -7.82 -4.01
N HIS A 172 4.57 -6.84 -3.83
CA HIS A 172 4.89 -5.41 -3.78
C HIS A 172 5.36 -4.78 -5.10
N ALA A 173 5.33 -5.53 -6.21
CA ALA A 173 5.55 -5.00 -7.55
C ALA A 173 4.32 -4.17 -8.03
N GLU A 174 4.08 -4.12 -9.34
CA GLU A 174 3.04 -3.29 -9.94
C GLU A 174 1.65 -3.57 -9.34
N GLY A 175 1.08 -2.56 -8.65
CA GLY A 175 -0.21 -2.67 -7.96
C GLY A 175 -0.14 -2.95 -6.45
N GLY A 176 1.05 -3.18 -5.88
CA GLY A 176 1.29 -3.23 -4.43
C GLY A 176 0.74 -4.47 -3.71
N LEU A 177 0.31 -5.49 -4.46
CA LEU A 177 -0.30 -6.71 -3.92
C LEU A 177 0.74 -7.74 -3.48
N LEU A 178 0.33 -8.68 -2.63
CA LEU A 178 1.08 -9.92 -2.37
C LEU A 178 0.91 -10.90 -3.52
N GLU A 179 1.95 -11.69 -3.80
CA GLU A 179 1.95 -12.71 -4.85
C GLU A 179 0.94 -13.84 -4.56
N TYR A 180 0.36 -14.40 -5.62
CA TYR A 180 -0.57 -15.51 -5.60
C TYR A 180 0.07 -16.83 -5.11
N PRO A 181 -0.70 -17.87 -4.73
CA PRO A 181 -0.14 -19.17 -4.40
C PRO A 181 0.50 -19.83 -5.63
N VAL A 182 1.76 -20.23 -5.47
CA VAL A 182 2.51 -20.97 -6.48
C VAL A 182 2.41 -22.47 -6.26
N TYR A 183 2.38 -23.22 -7.36
CA TYR A 183 2.31 -24.69 -7.37
C TYR A 183 3.33 -25.24 -8.36
N THR A 184 3.85 -26.43 -8.07
CA THR A 184 4.73 -27.17 -8.97
C THR A 184 4.30 -28.63 -9.03
N LYS A 185 4.97 -29.42 -9.87
CA LYS A 185 4.73 -30.87 -9.96
C LYS A 185 5.05 -31.55 -8.62
N PRO A 186 4.33 -32.61 -8.24
CA PRO A 186 3.26 -33.30 -8.99
C PRO A 186 1.89 -32.60 -8.92
N ALA A 187 0.97 -32.97 -9.82
CA ALA A 187 -0.37 -32.35 -9.90
C ALA A 187 -1.29 -32.66 -8.71
N SER A 188 -1.00 -33.71 -7.95
CA SER A 188 -1.67 -34.06 -6.70
C SER A 188 -0.62 -34.53 -5.69
N TRP A 189 -0.69 -34.01 -4.47
CA TRP A 189 0.17 -34.41 -3.38
C TRP A 189 -0.67 -34.60 -2.11
N ARG A 190 -0.73 -35.85 -1.60
CA ARG A 190 -1.48 -36.20 -0.38
C ARG A 190 -2.96 -35.77 -0.39
N GLY A 191 -3.61 -35.82 -1.56
CA GLY A 191 -5.00 -35.38 -1.72
C GLY A 191 -5.17 -33.87 -1.88
N HIS A 192 -4.07 -33.11 -1.94
CA HIS A 192 -4.08 -31.69 -2.32
C HIS A 192 -3.77 -31.56 -3.81
N ASP A 193 -4.80 -31.26 -4.58
CA ASP A 193 -4.69 -31.09 -6.03
C ASP A 193 -4.30 -29.65 -6.40
N VAL A 194 -3.45 -29.52 -7.42
CA VAL A 194 -3.20 -28.24 -8.07
C VAL A 194 -4.50 -27.75 -8.72
N PRO A 195 -4.90 -26.47 -8.49
CA PRO A 195 -6.12 -25.90 -9.08
C PRO A 195 -6.27 -26.22 -10.56
N ALA A 196 -7.45 -26.70 -10.96
CA ALA A 196 -7.68 -27.17 -12.34
C ALA A 196 -7.40 -26.09 -13.39
N VAL A 197 -7.65 -24.81 -13.07
CA VAL A 197 -7.34 -23.67 -13.94
C VAL A 197 -5.86 -23.58 -14.30
N LEU A 198 -4.96 -23.89 -13.35
CA LEU A 198 -3.50 -23.89 -13.59
C LEU A 198 -3.05 -25.07 -14.47
N ARG A 199 -3.92 -26.06 -14.68
CA ARG A 199 -3.68 -27.22 -15.55
C ARG A 199 -4.42 -27.13 -16.89
N SER A 200 -5.13 -26.03 -17.14
CA SER A 200 -6.03 -25.89 -18.31
C SER A 200 -5.31 -25.51 -19.61
N GLY A 201 -4.11 -24.95 -19.53
CA GLY A 201 -3.40 -24.37 -20.68
C GLY A 201 -3.95 -23.01 -21.16
N ASP A 202 -5.01 -22.50 -20.52
CA ASP A 202 -5.62 -21.21 -20.86
C ASP A 202 -4.91 -20.08 -20.11
N HIS A 203 -3.97 -19.41 -20.80
CA HIS A 203 -3.17 -18.34 -20.23
C HIS A 203 -4.01 -17.17 -19.68
N GLY A 204 -5.15 -16.85 -20.32
CA GLY A 204 -6.04 -15.78 -19.87
C GLY A 204 -6.73 -16.13 -18.54
N LYS A 205 -7.25 -17.36 -18.43
CA LYS A 205 -7.85 -17.83 -17.16
C LYS A 205 -6.82 -17.98 -16.05
N VAL A 206 -5.60 -18.41 -16.38
CA VAL A 206 -4.50 -18.49 -15.41
C VAL A 206 -4.13 -17.10 -14.88
N ALA A 207 -3.97 -16.11 -15.75
CA ALA A 207 -3.68 -14.73 -15.35
C ALA A 207 -4.80 -14.14 -14.48
N ALA A 208 -6.07 -14.32 -14.87
CA ALA A 208 -7.21 -13.85 -14.09
C ALA A 208 -7.28 -14.51 -12.69
N TRP A 209 -7.04 -15.82 -12.62
CA TRP A 209 -7.01 -16.55 -11.35
C TRP A 209 -5.84 -16.10 -10.46
N ARG A 210 -4.65 -15.89 -11.03
CA ARG A 210 -3.48 -15.39 -10.32
C ARG A 210 -3.76 -14.03 -9.68
N HIS A 211 -4.32 -13.11 -10.46
CA HIS A 211 -4.68 -11.78 -9.98
C HIS A 211 -5.71 -11.83 -8.84
N GLU A 212 -6.73 -12.65 -8.97
CA GLU A 212 -7.76 -12.80 -7.94
C GLU A 212 -7.20 -13.41 -6.65
N GLU A 213 -6.35 -14.42 -6.74
CA GLU A 213 -5.71 -15.01 -5.55
C GLU A 213 -4.70 -14.06 -4.88
N ALA A 214 -3.96 -13.26 -5.66
CA ALA A 214 -3.09 -12.21 -5.13
C ALA A 214 -3.90 -11.21 -4.30
N ARG A 215 -5.04 -10.74 -4.82
CA ARG A 215 -5.98 -9.86 -4.09
C ARG A 215 -6.53 -10.52 -2.84
N ARG A 216 -7.06 -11.75 -2.96
CA ARG A 216 -7.63 -12.50 -1.84
C ARG A 216 -6.61 -12.68 -0.71
N ARG A 217 -5.37 -13.04 -1.06
CA ARG A 217 -4.29 -13.19 -0.10
C ARG A 217 -3.90 -11.86 0.54
N THR A 218 -3.81 -10.79 -0.25
CA THR A 218 -3.50 -9.44 0.25
C THR A 218 -4.58 -8.99 1.23
N ALA A 219 -5.86 -9.08 0.87
CA ALA A 219 -7.00 -8.78 1.73
C ALA A 219 -6.95 -9.54 3.06
N SER A 220 -6.54 -10.80 3.03
CA SER A 220 -6.49 -11.65 4.21
C SER A 220 -5.27 -11.40 5.11
N ARG A 221 -4.11 -11.01 4.56
CA ARG A 221 -2.84 -10.98 5.30
C ARG A 221 -2.26 -9.59 5.50
N ARG A 222 -2.45 -8.70 4.53
CA ARG A 222 -1.94 -7.33 4.48
C ARG A 222 -3.02 -6.41 3.91
N PRO A 223 -4.19 -6.29 4.58
CA PRO A 223 -5.29 -5.46 4.10
C PRO A 223 -4.89 -3.98 3.95
N ASP A 224 -3.84 -3.54 4.64
CA ASP A 224 -3.21 -2.22 4.53
C ASP A 224 -2.59 -1.94 3.15
N LEU A 225 -2.19 -2.99 2.41
CA LEU A 225 -1.61 -2.85 1.07
C LEU A 225 -2.66 -2.74 -0.04
N LEU A 226 -3.93 -3.02 0.26
CA LEU A 226 -4.99 -2.85 -0.72
C LEU A 226 -5.22 -1.36 -0.97
N HIS A 227 -4.84 -0.88 -2.14
CA HIS A 227 -5.20 0.47 -2.56
C HIS A 227 -6.73 0.60 -2.55
N PRO A 228 -7.31 1.65 -1.93
CA PRO A 228 -8.76 1.84 -1.87
C PRO A 228 -9.39 1.73 -3.25
N SER A 229 -8.70 2.15 -4.32
CA SER A 229 -9.20 2.15 -5.70
C SER A 229 -9.16 0.86 -6.49
N VAL A 230 -8.84 -0.29 -5.88
CA VAL A 230 -9.04 -1.58 -6.54
C VAL A 230 -10.46 -2.06 -6.23
N LEU A 231 -11.41 -1.51 -6.99
CA LEU A 231 -12.77 -2.00 -7.08
C LEU A 231 -13.01 -2.50 -8.48
N ASP A 232 -12.52 -3.71 -8.70
CA ASP A 232 -13.08 -4.58 -9.72
C ASP A 232 -12.79 -6.03 -9.32
N ASP A 233 -13.22 -6.40 -8.11
CA ASP A 233 -13.07 -7.75 -7.54
C ASP A 233 -14.28 -8.65 -7.83
N GLY A 234 -15.19 -8.21 -8.72
CA GLY A 234 -16.44 -8.92 -8.98
C GLY A 234 -17.29 -9.12 -7.72
N THR A 235 -17.07 -8.34 -6.64
CA THR A 235 -17.89 -8.43 -5.43
C THR A 235 -19.34 -8.22 -5.85
N PRO A 236 -20.22 -9.21 -5.59
CA PRO A 236 -21.57 -9.15 -6.10
C PRO A 236 -22.30 -7.98 -5.44
N ILE A 237 -22.90 -7.14 -6.29
CA ILE A 237 -23.89 -6.17 -5.87
C ILE A 237 -25.22 -6.93 -5.80
N VAL A 238 -25.76 -7.09 -4.60
CA VAL A 238 -26.95 -7.91 -4.36
C VAL A 238 -28.09 -7.07 -3.82
N ARG A 239 -29.33 -7.51 -4.05
CA ARG A 239 -30.50 -6.86 -3.49
C ARG A 239 -30.47 -6.97 -1.96
N ALA A 240 -30.72 -5.85 -1.29
CA ALA A 240 -30.82 -5.79 0.16
C ALA A 240 -32.01 -6.63 0.65
N VAL A 241 -31.82 -7.31 1.78
CA VAL A 241 -32.86 -8.04 2.50
C VAL A 241 -33.18 -7.33 3.82
N PRO A 242 -34.32 -7.62 4.47
CA PRO A 242 -34.68 -6.98 5.75
C PRO A 242 -33.60 -7.09 6.84
N GLY A 243 -32.79 -8.16 6.81
CA GLY A 243 -31.65 -8.36 7.72
C GLY A 243 -30.52 -7.34 7.55
N ASP A 244 -30.41 -6.66 6.40
CA ASP A 244 -29.36 -5.66 6.15
C ASP A 244 -29.67 -4.31 6.82
N ALA A 245 -30.91 -4.07 7.27
CA ALA A 245 -31.35 -2.75 7.73
C ALA A 245 -30.45 -2.13 8.83
N GLY A 246 -29.97 -2.93 9.78
CA GLY A 246 -29.09 -2.45 10.85
C GLY A 246 -27.72 -1.99 10.35
N GLU A 247 -27.12 -2.73 9.40
CA GLU A 247 -25.85 -2.35 8.79
C GLU A 247 -26.01 -1.19 7.80
N ILE A 248 -27.14 -1.13 7.07
CA ILE A 248 -27.48 0.02 6.22
C ILE A 248 -27.61 1.29 7.06
N LEU A 249 -28.32 1.24 8.20
CA LEU A 249 -28.43 2.38 9.11
C LEU A 249 -27.05 2.84 9.62
N THR A 250 -26.17 1.88 9.96
CA THR A 250 -24.80 2.17 10.41
C THR A 250 -23.99 2.84 9.30
N LEU A 251 -24.00 2.28 8.09
CA LEU A 251 -23.32 2.83 6.93
C LEU A 251 -23.85 4.23 6.58
N GLN A 252 -25.16 4.41 6.63
CA GLN A 252 -25.84 5.68 6.38
C GLN A 252 -25.34 6.79 7.32
N ARG A 253 -25.32 6.52 8.63
CA ARG A 253 -24.80 7.47 9.62
C ARG A 253 -23.33 7.82 9.38
N ALA A 254 -22.52 6.81 9.06
CA ALA A 254 -21.10 7.02 8.77
C ALA A 254 -20.87 7.88 7.52
N CYS A 255 -21.65 7.64 6.45
CA CYS A 255 -21.53 8.37 5.19
C CYS A 255 -21.98 9.83 5.30
N TRP A 256 -23.05 10.10 6.06
CA TRP A 256 -23.65 11.44 6.14
C TRP A 256 -23.00 12.37 7.17
N LEU A 257 -22.10 11.87 8.02
CA LEU A 257 -21.33 12.73 8.93
C LEU A 257 -20.47 13.75 8.15
N GLN A 258 -19.90 13.35 7.01
CA GLN A 258 -19.13 14.25 6.15
C GLN A 258 -20.02 15.31 5.49
N GLU A 259 -21.23 14.94 5.09
CA GLU A 259 -22.21 15.87 4.54
C GLU A 259 -22.67 16.87 5.60
N ALA A 260 -22.87 16.43 6.85
CA ALA A 260 -23.15 17.33 7.96
C ALA A 260 -22.04 18.34 8.21
N LEU A 261 -20.78 17.89 8.19
CA LEU A 261 -19.62 18.80 8.31
C LEU A 261 -19.53 19.77 7.13
N ALA A 262 -19.78 19.30 5.90
CA ALA A 262 -19.69 20.14 4.70
C ALA A 262 -20.82 21.17 4.58
N ASN A 263 -22.00 20.87 5.12
CA ASN A 263 -23.18 21.74 5.04
C ASN A 263 -23.49 22.44 6.39
N ASP A 264 -22.64 22.26 7.41
CA ASP A 264 -22.77 22.81 8.76
C ASP A 264 -24.17 22.58 9.38
N THR A 265 -24.71 21.35 9.24
CA THR A 265 -26.03 21.00 9.76
C THR A 265 -26.15 19.50 10.05
N LEU A 266 -26.84 19.17 11.14
CA LEU A 266 -27.28 17.80 11.45
C LEU A 266 -28.74 17.55 11.03
N ASP A 267 -29.42 18.57 10.50
CA ASP A 267 -30.79 18.46 9.99
C ASP A 267 -30.81 17.85 8.59
N ILE A 268 -30.31 16.61 8.50
CA ILE A 268 -30.27 15.84 7.27
C ILE A 268 -31.07 14.56 7.51
N PRO A 269 -32.10 14.25 6.70
CA PRO A 269 -32.97 13.10 6.95
C PRO A 269 -32.23 11.79 7.22
N ALA A 270 -31.16 11.52 6.46
CA ALA A 270 -30.35 10.31 6.63
C ALA A 270 -29.67 10.18 8.01
N LEU A 271 -29.47 11.28 8.76
CA LEU A 271 -28.93 11.25 10.13
C LEU A 271 -30.01 11.05 11.19
N GLN A 272 -31.28 11.33 10.86
CA GLN A 272 -32.41 11.30 11.80
C GLN A 272 -33.25 10.02 11.70
N GLU A 273 -33.20 9.32 10.58
CA GLU A 273 -33.95 8.07 10.38
C GLU A 273 -33.63 7.01 11.45
N SER A 274 -34.69 6.37 11.93
CA SER A 274 -34.64 5.22 12.82
C SER A 274 -34.40 3.93 12.04
N LEU A 275 -34.17 2.82 12.77
CA LEU A 275 -34.08 1.50 12.15
C LEU A 275 -35.38 1.10 11.45
N ASP A 276 -36.53 1.49 12.00
CA ASP A 276 -37.83 1.17 11.42
C ASP A 276 -38.09 1.97 10.14
N ASP A 277 -37.61 3.21 10.06
CA ASP A 277 -37.64 4.00 8.83
C ASP A 277 -36.78 3.35 7.73
N VAL A 278 -35.59 2.84 8.09
CA VAL A 278 -34.73 2.11 7.14
C VAL A 278 -35.40 0.82 6.67
N ARG A 279 -36.07 0.08 7.57
CA ARG A 279 -36.83 -1.13 7.21
C ARG A 279 -37.97 -0.82 6.26
N ALA A 280 -38.79 0.19 6.54
CA ALA A 280 -39.86 0.65 5.65
C ALA A 280 -39.29 1.09 4.29
N GLY A 281 -38.15 1.79 4.30
CA GLY A 281 -37.45 2.20 3.09
C GLY A 281 -37.01 1.02 2.19
N LEU A 282 -36.68 -0.15 2.76
CA LEU A 282 -36.34 -1.34 1.97
C LEU A 282 -37.54 -1.96 1.24
N GLU A 283 -38.77 -1.70 1.71
CA GLU A 283 -39.99 -2.15 1.03
C GLU A 283 -40.35 -1.23 -0.14
N GLU A 284 -40.08 0.06 0.00
CA GLU A 284 -40.42 1.06 -1.02
C GLU A 284 -39.36 1.28 -2.10
N TRP A 285 -38.09 1.00 -1.79
CA TRP A 285 -36.95 1.28 -2.67
C TRP A 285 -36.23 0.00 -3.07
N GLU A 286 -35.85 -0.10 -4.34
CA GLU A 286 -34.92 -1.12 -4.79
C GLU A 286 -33.53 -0.77 -4.29
N THR A 287 -33.18 -1.35 -3.14
CA THR A 287 -31.89 -1.13 -2.48
C THR A 287 -30.93 -2.27 -2.79
N TRP A 288 -29.71 -1.91 -3.15
CA TRP A 288 -28.62 -2.81 -3.52
C TRP A 288 -27.43 -2.55 -2.61
N VAL A 289 -26.76 -3.61 -2.17
CA VAL A 289 -25.67 -3.56 -1.19
C VAL A 289 -24.44 -4.30 -1.68
N VAL A 290 -23.29 -3.88 -1.18
CA VAL A 290 -21.98 -4.49 -1.44
C VAL A 290 -21.36 -4.87 -0.11
N ARG A 291 -20.96 -6.14 0.02
CA ARG A 291 -20.30 -6.67 1.21
C ARG A 291 -18.88 -7.11 0.91
N ARG A 292 -17.92 -6.72 1.75
CA ARG A 292 -16.52 -7.18 1.70
C ARG A 292 -16.16 -7.87 3.01
N ALA A 293 -15.72 -9.12 2.92
CA ALA A 293 -15.39 -9.95 4.08
C ALA A 293 -16.51 -9.95 5.16
N GLY A 294 -17.76 -9.98 4.72
CA GLY A 294 -18.94 -9.97 5.61
C GLY A 294 -19.44 -8.57 6.02
N ARG A 295 -18.64 -7.51 5.89
CA ARG A 295 -19.01 -6.13 6.23
C ARG A 295 -19.77 -5.45 5.09
N LEU A 296 -20.89 -4.78 5.38
CA LEU A 296 -21.57 -3.91 4.41
C LEU A 296 -20.75 -2.62 4.19
N VAL A 297 -20.22 -2.46 2.97
CA VAL A 297 -19.26 -1.40 2.61
C VAL A 297 -19.79 -0.40 1.59
N GLY A 298 -20.88 -0.72 0.91
CA GLY A 298 -21.54 0.18 -0.01
C GLY A 298 -23.02 -0.17 -0.16
N ALA A 299 -23.80 0.85 -0.53
CA ALA A 299 -25.21 0.68 -0.83
C ALA A 299 -25.67 1.76 -1.80
N VAL A 300 -26.72 1.46 -2.56
CA VAL A 300 -27.40 2.41 -3.44
C VAL A 300 -28.85 2.00 -3.56
N ARG A 301 -29.75 2.95 -3.80
CA ARG A 301 -31.16 2.64 -4.02
C ARG A 301 -31.75 3.36 -5.20
N GLY A 302 -32.78 2.76 -5.78
CA GLY A 302 -33.53 3.30 -6.90
C GLY A 302 -35.04 3.10 -6.70
N LYS A 303 -35.84 4.03 -7.20
CA LYS A 303 -37.31 3.92 -7.23
C LYS A 303 -37.82 4.60 -8.49
N LEU A 304 -38.82 3.99 -9.13
CA LEU A 304 -39.52 4.67 -10.20
C LEU A 304 -40.45 5.72 -9.59
N ASP A 305 -40.23 6.98 -9.96
CA ASP A 305 -41.03 8.12 -9.56
C ASP A 305 -41.86 8.62 -10.77
N GLY A 306 -43.18 8.60 -10.63
CA GLY A 306 -44.10 8.83 -11.73
C GLY A 306 -44.05 7.72 -12.78
N GLU A 307 -44.22 8.10 -14.06
CA GLU A 307 -44.30 7.14 -15.17
C GLU A 307 -42.92 6.80 -15.78
N ASP A 308 -41.93 7.69 -15.69
CA ASP A 308 -40.71 7.59 -16.49
C ASP A 308 -39.40 8.04 -15.82
N ARG A 309 -39.40 8.42 -14.54
CA ARG A 309 -38.20 8.92 -13.84
C ARG A 309 -37.68 7.91 -12.85
N TRP A 310 -36.41 7.53 -12.98
CA TRP A 310 -35.73 6.69 -12.00
C TRP A 310 -34.99 7.55 -10.99
N ASP A 311 -35.53 7.63 -9.77
CA ASP A 311 -34.93 8.36 -8.65
C ASP A 311 -33.84 7.51 -8.00
N ILE A 312 -32.61 8.01 -8.03
CA ILE A 312 -31.42 7.37 -7.48
C ILE A 312 -31.07 8.06 -6.17
N GLY A 313 -31.06 7.30 -5.10
CA GLY A 313 -30.76 7.77 -3.75
C GLY A 313 -29.66 6.97 -3.06
N ARG A 314 -29.19 7.53 -1.94
CA ARG A 314 -28.30 6.88 -0.97
C ARG A 314 -27.12 6.12 -1.58
N ILE A 315 -26.39 6.76 -2.49
CA ILE A 315 -25.10 6.23 -2.94
C ILE A 315 -24.12 6.35 -1.77
N MET A 316 -23.96 5.25 -1.05
CA MET A 316 -23.19 5.11 0.17
C MET A 316 -21.92 4.32 -0.09
N VAL A 317 -20.80 4.84 0.38
CA VAL A 317 -19.49 4.19 0.37
C VAL A 317 -18.88 4.41 1.73
N ALA A 318 -18.52 3.32 2.42
CA ALA A 318 -17.92 3.40 3.75
C ALA A 318 -16.76 4.41 3.76
N PRO A 319 -16.63 5.26 4.81
CA PRO A 319 -15.65 6.36 4.81
C PRO A 319 -14.21 5.94 4.50
N ASP A 320 -13.78 4.78 5.03
CA ASP A 320 -12.46 4.18 4.81
C ASP A 320 -12.23 3.66 3.37
N LEU A 321 -13.30 3.55 2.58
CA LEU A 321 -13.27 3.12 1.18
C LEU A 321 -13.64 4.27 0.23
N GLN A 322 -13.69 5.51 0.68
CA GLN A 322 -13.94 6.62 -0.23
C GLN A 322 -12.76 6.84 -1.20
N GLY A 323 -13.05 7.24 -2.44
CA GLY A 323 -12.03 7.38 -3.49
C GLY A 323 -11.68 6.07 -4.18
N SER A 324 -12.31 4.98 -3.76
CA SER A 324 -12.14 3.65 -4.32
C SER A 324 -12.70 3.45 -5.74
N GLY A 325 -13.59 4.35 -6.18
CA GLY A 325 -14.42 4.11 -7.35
C GLY A 325 -15.75 3.41 -7.05
N LEU A 326 -16.02 2.96 -5.81
CA LEU A 326 -17.27 2.24 -5.47
C LEU A 326 -18.52 3.06 -5.80
N GLY A 327 -18.48 4.35 -5.51
CA GLY A 327 -19.62 5.24 -5.79
C GLY A 327 -19.95 5.30 -7.28
N ARG A 328 -18.94 5.19 -8.16
CA ARG A 328 -19.13 5.11 -9.61
C ARG A 328 -19.75 3.77 -10.00
N VAL A 329 -19.21 2.67 -9.48
CA VAL A 329 -19.71 1.31 -9.75
C VAL A 329 -21.17 1.15 -9.29
N LEU A 330 -21.50 1.61 -8.08
CA LEU A 330 -22.87 1.63 -7.55
C LEU A 330 -23.80 2.48 -8.40
N LEU A 331 -23.34 3.65 -8.85
CA LEU A 331 -24.11 4.52 -9.73
C LEU A 331 -24.36 3.87 -11.10
N GLU A 332 -23.37 3.21 -11.69
CA GLU A 332 -23.52 2.47 -12.95
C GLU A 332 -24.47 1.28 -12.79
N HIS A 333 -24.34 0.52 -11.70
CA HIS A 333 -25.23 -0.60 -11.38
C HIS A 333 -26.69 -0.14 -11.23
N ILE A 334 -26.96 0.90 -10.44
CA ILE A 334 -28.34 1.34 -10.20
C ILE A 334 -29.01 1.92 -11.46
N GLN A 335 -28.23 2.43 -12.42
CA GLN A 335 -28.72 2.86 -13.73
C GLN A 335 -29.04 1.64 -14.62
N ALA A 336 -28.22 0.59 -14.55
CA ALA A 336 -28.38 -0.62 -15.34
C ALA A 336 -29.62 -1.44 -14.95
N VAL A 337 -29.96 -1.47 -13.66
CA VAL A 337 -31.15 -2.18 -13.15
C VAL A 337 -32.44 -1.36 -13.24
N ALA A 338 -32.38 -0.12 -13.76
CA ALA A 338 -33.58 0.70 -13.92
C ALA A 338 -34.58 0.04 -14.89
N PRO A 339 -35.89 0.02 -14.57
CA PRO A 339 -36.91 -0.63 -15.40
C PRO A 339 -36.99 0.05 -16.78
N ASP A 340 -37.38 -0.67 -17.82
CA ASP A 340 -37.37 -0.19 -19.22
C ASP A 340 -38.18 1.11 -19.44
N GLN A 341 -39.23 1.32 -18.65
CA GLN A 341 -40.06 2.53 -18.64
C GLN A 341 -39.33 3.80 -18.18
N ALA A 342 -38.20 3.68 -17.46
CA ALA A 342 -37.42 4.84 -17.06
C ALA A 342 -36.69 5.46 -18.26
N THR A 343 -37.06 6.70 -18.62
CA THR A 343 -36.45 7.49 -19.70
C THR A 343 -35.38 8.46 -19.18
N SER A 344 -35.36 8.71 -17.86
CA SER A 344 -34.41 9.60 -17.22
C SER A 344 -34.03 9.15 -15.81
N TYR A 345 -32.83 9.55 -15.39
CA TYR A 345 -32.30 9.39 -14.05
C TYR A 345 -32.34 10.73 -13.32
N VAL A 346 -32.79 10.73 -12.07
CA VAL A 346 -32.74 11.90 -11.18
C VAL A 346 -32.04 11.51 -9.88
N LEU A 347 -31.26 12.42 -9.32
CA LEU A 347 -30.66 12.29 -7.99
C LEU A 347 -30.46 13.68 -7.37
N PHE A 348 -30.16 13.74 -6.08
CA PHE A 348 -29.74 14.98 -5.42
C PHE A 348 -28.49 14.76 -4.57
N THR A 349 -27.79 15.86 -4.26
CA THR A 349 -26.66 15.90 -3.31
C THR A 349 -26.62 17.27 -2.63
N GLY A 350 -25.94 17.39 -1.50
CA GLY A 350 -25.75 18.69 -0.84
C GLY A 350 -25.14 19.74 -1.78
N ALA A 351 -25.59 20.98 -1.64
CA ALA A 351 -25.15 22.11 -2.44
C ALA A 351 -23.65 22.41 -2.23
N ALA A 352 -23.12 22.13 -1.03
CA ALA A 352 -21.71 22.27 -0.70
C ALA A 352 -20.86 21.03 -1.08
N SER A 353 -21.46 19.91 -1.50
CA SER A 353 -20.79 18.63 -1.75
C SER A 353 -20.06 18.60 -3.10
N ALA A 354 -19.06 19.47 -3.28
CA ALA A 354 -18.37 19.68 -4.55
C ALA A 354 -17.77 18.40 -5.16
N ARG A 355 -17.33 17.45 -4.31
CA ARG A 355 -16.82 16.14 -4.74
C ARG A 355 -17.90 15.30 -5.42
N ASN A 356 -19.07 15.17 -4.80
CA ASN A 356 -20.19 14.40 -5.34
C ASN A 356 -20.68 15.03 -6.66
N GLN A 357 -20.83 16.36 -6.68
CA GLN A 357 -21.21 17.08 -7.89
C GLN A 357 -20.20 16.90 -9.05
N ARG A 358 -18.90 16.79 -8.76
CA ARG A 358 -17.89 16.44 -9.80
C ARG A 358 -18.07 15.01 -10.30
N MET A 359 -18.32 14.05 -9.41
CA MET A 359 -18.55 12.65 -9.78
C MET A 359 -19.77 12.50 -10.69
N TYR A 360 -20.92 13.09 -10.31
CA TYR A 360 -22.15 12.99 -11.09
C TYR A 360 -22.03 13.68 -12.46
N ARG A 361 -21.39 14.84 -12.53
CA ARG A 361 -21.11 15.52 -13.81
C ARG A 361 -20.25 14.67 -14.74
N LYS A 362 -19.21 14.01 -14.22
CA LYS A 362 -18.41 13.06 -15.01
C LYS A 362 -19.23 11.86 -15.50
N ALA A 363 -20.25 11.44 -14.75
CA ALA A 363 -21.19 10.38 -15.15
C ALA A 363 -22.30 10.84 -16.11
N GLY A 364 -22.30 12.11 -16.54
CA GLY A 364 -23.25 12.68 -17.50
C GLY A 364 -24.46 13.39 -16.89
N PHE A 365 -24.55 13.51 -15.56
CA PHE A 365 -25.62 14.25 -14.91
C PHE A 365 -25.42 15.76 -15.00
N ARG A 366 -26.52 16.50 -15.13
CA ARG A 366 -26.55 17.97 -15.20
C ARG A 366 -27.33 18.52 -14.03
N ILE A 367 -26.81 19.57 -13.39
CA ILE A 367 -27.51 20.27 -12.30
C ILE A 367 -28.76 20.94 -12.86
N ARG A 368 -29.88 20.77 -12.16
CA ARG A 368 -31.22 21.27 -12.51
C ARG A 368 -31.76 22.11 -11.35
N PRO A 369 -31.40 23.39 -11.27
CA PRO A 369 -31.86 24.27 -10.20
C PRO A 369 -33.36 24.60 -10.29
N ASP A 370 -33.97 24.30 -11.44
CA ASP A 370 -35.39 24.46 -11.73
C ASP A 370 -36.27 23.32 -11.18
N LEU A 371 -35.65 22.22 -10.72
CA LEU A 371 -36.37 21.09 -10.14
C LEU A 371 -36.36 21.16 -8.60
N PRO A 372 -37.46 20.75 -7.94
CA PRO A 372 -37.49 20.70 -6.48
C PRO A 372 -36.44 19.72 -5.95
N GLY A 373 -35.91 20.01 -4.76
CA GLY A 373 -34.99 19.16 -4.03
C GLY A 373 -35.08 19.43 -2.53
N PRO A 374 -34.52 18.56 -1.68
CA PRO A 374 -34.45 18.81 -0.24
C PRO A 374 -33.75 20.14 0.07
N PRO A 375 -34.04 20.77 1.23
CA PRO A 375 -33.31 21.95 1.68
C PRO A 375 -31.79 21.73 1.61
N HIS A 376 -31.05 22.73 1.15
CA HIS A 376 -29.60 22.70 0.99
C HIS A 376 -29.06 21.64 0.00
N ALA A 377 -29.91 21.03 -0.83
CA ALA A 377 -29.50 20.11 -1.89
C ALA A 377 -29.64 20.72 -3.28
N VAL A 378 -28.89 20.17 -4.24
CA VAL A 378 -29.03 20.42 -5.67
C VAL A 378 -29.49 19.14 -6.36
N THR A 379 -30.51 19.27 -7.21
CA THR A 379 -31.04 18.17 -8.03
C THR A 379 -30.23 18.06 -9.32
N LEU A 380 -29.94 16.84 -9.76
CA LEU A 380 -29.26 16.56 -11.02
C LEU A 380 -30.04 15.52 -11.84
N THR A 381 -30.05 15.68 -13.16
CA THR A 381 -30.70 14.74 -14.07
C THR A 381 -29.79 14.27 -15.20
N LYS A 382 -30.07 13.08 -15.72
CA LYS A 382 -29.43 12.47 -16.89
C LYS A 382 -30.50 11.75 -17.71
N ARG A 383 -30.49 11.87 -19.05
CA ARG A 383 -31.34 11.02 -19.90
C ARG A 383 -30.72 9.62 -19.98
N ARG A 384 -31.56 8.60 -19.98
CA ARG A 384 -31.11 7.21 -20.11
C ARG A 384 -30.40 6.95 -21.42
#